data_AF-J8AY96-F1
#
_entry.id   AF-J8AY96-F1
#
_cell.length_a   1.000
_cell.length_b   1.000
_cell.length_c   1.000
_cell.angle_alpha   90.00
_cell.angle_beta   90.00
_cell.angle_gamma   90.00
#
_symmetry.space_group_name_H-M   'P 1'
#
loop_
_entity.id
_entity.type
_entity.pdbx_description
1 polymer ?
#
loop_
_entity_poly.entity_id
_entity_poly.type
_entity_poly.pdbx_seq_one_letter_code
_entity_poly.pdbx_strand_id
1 'polypeptide(L)'
;MRKGEILGLQWKDIDFERRTLSVNRSLSHITKGFHELKTSSGKRLLILPDITLIALNDHLQKISEEKERYGEGYNDCDLVCRFRSLTQLWKKLIKKSEVPDIRFHDLRHTHATLMLKQGIHPKIVSERLGHKRVGITLDTYSHVVPGLQETAVDQFANELFGKKNFR
;
A
#
# COMPACT_ATOMS: atom_id res chain seq x y z
N MET A 1 1.79 -1.40 -0.55
CA MET A 1 2.32 -2.20 -1.70
C MET A 1 3.62 -2.89 -1.30
N ARG A 2 4.13 -3.86 -2.07
CA ARG A 2 5.46 -4.46 -1.86
C ARG A 2 6.53 -3.53 -2.44
N LYS A 3 7.78 -3.65 -1.95
CA LYS A 3 8.91 -2.81 -2.39
C LYS A 3 9.16 -2.88 -3.89
N GLY A 4 9.16 -4.08 -4.47
CA GLY A 4 9.35 -4.27 -5.91
C GLY A 4 8.22 -3.68 -6.76
N GLU A 5 6.98 -3.69 -6.27
CA GLU A 5 5.83 -3.08 -6.93
C GLU A 5 5.96 -1.55 -6.99
N ILE A 6 6.43 -0.93 -5.90
CA ILE A 6 6.68 0.52 -5.85
C ILE A 6 7.80 0.92 -6.80
N LEU A 7 8.88 0.14 -6.84
CA LEU A 7 10.01 0.38 -7.75
C LEU A 7 9.66 0.13 -9.22
N GLY A 8 8.60 -0.61 -9.50
CA GLY A 8 8.09 -0.85 -10.86
C GLY A 8 6.90 0.04 -11.26
N LEU A 9 6.43 0.90 -10.37
CA LEU A 9 5.26 1.73 -10.62
C LEU A 9 5.59 2.81 -11.66
N GLN A 10 4.74 2.93 -12.68
CA GLN A 10 4.86 3.96 -13.71
C GLN A 10 3.73 4.98 -13.64
N TRP A 11 3.93 6.18 -14.18
CA TRP A 11 2.90 7.23 -14.14
C TRP A 11 1.64 6.81 -14.89
N LYS A 12 1.79 6.07 -15.99
CA LYS A 12 0.66 5.51 -16.75
C LYS A 12 -0.20 4.51 -15.98
N ASP A 13 0.26 3.99 -14.84
CA ASP A 13 -0.56 3.11 -14.00
C ASP A 13 -1.50 3.89 -13.07
N ILE A 14 -1.38 5.21 -12.99
CA ILE A 14 -2.14 6.07 -12.09
C ILE A 14 -3.16 6.85 -12.91
N ASP A 15 -4.43 6.71 -12.52
CA ASP A 15 -5.53 7.48 -13.06
C ASP A 15 -6.00 8.46 -11.97
N PHE A 16 -5.64 9.74 -12.13
CA PHE A 16 -5.97 10.80 -11.17
C PHE A 16 -7.46 11.12 -11.13
N GLU A 17 -8.16 11.03 -12.27
CA GLU A 17 -9.60 11.31 -12.36
C GLU A 17 -10.41 10.24 -11.65
N ARG A 18 -10.11 8.96 -11.94
CA ARG A 18 -10.77 7.82 -11.28
C ARG A 18 -10.20 7.52 -9.90
N ARG A 19 -9.12 8.20 -9.51
CA ARG A 19 -8.42 8.03 -8.23
C ARG A 19 -7.92 6.59 -8.04
N THR A 20 -7.41 5.98 -9.10
CA THR A 20 -6.99 4.57 -9.08
C THR A 20 -5.53 4.38 -9.44
N LEU A 21 -4.96 3.29 -8.93
CA LEU A 21 -3.61 2.83 -9.22
C LEU A 21 -3.62 1.36 -9.59
N SER A 22 -3.10 1.03 -10.77
CA SER A 22 -2.99 -0.33 -11.27
C SER A 22 -1.62 -0.94 -10.96
N VAL A 23 -1.57 -1.96 -10.11
CA VAL A 23 -0.31 -2.64 -9.79
C VAL A 23 -0.04 -3.72 -10.83
N ASN A 24 0.74 -3.40 -11.87
CA ASN A 24 0.92 -4.29 -13.02
C ASN A 24 2.26 -5.04 -13.05
N ARG A 25 3.28 -4.48 -12.39
CA ARG A 25 4.66 -4.99 -12.47
C ARG A 25 5.38 -4.90 -11.14
N SER A 26 6.45 -5.66 -11.01
CA SER A 26 7.33 -5.63 -9.86
C SER A 26 8.78 -5.77 -10.31
N LEU A 27 9.67 -4.95 -9.76
CA LEU A 27 11.11 -5.13 -9.91
C LEU A 27 11.54 -6.35 -9.09
N SER A 28 12.19 -7.33 -9.74
CA SER A 28 12.77 -8.48 -9.05
C SER A 28 14.15 -8.15 -8.52
N HIS A 29 14.40 -8.48 -7.25
CA HIS A 29 15.72 -8.36 -6.66
C HIS A 29 16.72 -9.40 -7.19
N ILE A 30 16.22 -10.56 -7.64
CA ILE A 30 17.06 -11.69 -8.06
C ILE A 30 17.60 -11.45 -9.47
N THR A 31 16.72 -11.09 -10.40
CA THR A 31 17.11 -10.90 -11.81
C THR A 31 17.45 -9.45 -12.14
N LYS A 32 17.28 -8.52 -11.19
CA LYS A 32 17.42 -7.05 -11.37
C LYS A 32 16.63 -6.49 -12.56
N GLY A 33 15.54 -7.16 -12.94
CA GLY A 33 14.69 -6.80 -14.09
C GLY A 33 13.25 -6.61 -13.67
N PHE A 34 12.49 -5.86 -14.48
CA PHE A 34 11.04 -5.74 -14.31
C PHE A 34 10.36 -7.01 -14.75
N HIS A 35 9.44 -7.51 -13.93
CA HIS A 35 8.56 -8.60 -14.30
C HIS A 35 7.13 -8.12 -14.28
N GLU A 36 6.41 -8.41 -15.34
CA GLU A 36 4.95 -8.31 -15.31
C GLU A 36 4.38 -9.33 -14.33
N LEU A 37 3.36 -8.91 -13.59
CA LEU A 37 2.67 -9.80 -12.67
C LEU A 37 1.80 -10.75 -13.48
N LYS A 38 2.26 -12.00 -13.61
CA LYS A 38 1.65 -13.03 -14.47
C LYS A 38 0.30 -13.57 -13.96
N THR A 39 -0.10 -13.26 -12.73
CA THR A 39 -1.32 -13.80 -12.11
C THR A 39 -2.33 -12.70 -11.79
N SER A 40 -3.62 -13.03 -11.88
CA SER A 40 -4.74 -12.16 -11.49
C SER A 40 -4.67 -11.71 -10.03
N SER A 41 -4.00 -12.47 -9.15
CA SER A 41 -3.77 -12.10 -7.76
C SER A 41 -2.66 -11.04 -7.59
N GLY A 42 -1.75 -10.94 -8.56
CA GLY A 42 -0.68 -9.95 -8.58
C GLY A 42 -1.15 -8.61 -9.15
N LYS A 43 -1.89 -8.66 -10.27
CA LYS A 43 -2.53 -7.48 -10.86
C LYS A 43 -3.71 -7.04 -10.02
N ARG A 44 -3.73 -5.79 -9.56
CA ARG A 44 -4.84 -5.25 -8.77
C ARG A 44 -5.02 -3.76 -8.97
N LEU A 45 -6.26 -3.31 -8.83
CA LEU A 45 -6.64 -1.91 -8.84
C LEU A 45 -6.78 -1.43 -7.40
N LEU A 46 -6.10 -0.34 -7.05
CA LEU A 46 -6.18 0.29 -5.74
C LEU A 46 -6.86 1.64 -5.88
N ILE A 47 -7.93 1.87 -5.12
CA ILE A 47 -8.49 3.20 -4.93
C ILE A 47 -7.58 3.97 -3.96
N LEU A 48 -7.21 5.19 -4.35
CA LEU A 48 -6.32 6.09 -3.64
C LEU A 48 -7.09 7.18 -2.87
N PRO A 49 -6.72 7.44 -1.60
CA PRO A 49 -7.25 8.59 -0.88
C PRO A 49 -6.64 9.89 -1.43
N ASP A 50 -7.35 11.01 -1.26
CA ASP A 50 -6.96 12.31 -1.84
C ASP A 50 -5.58 12.75 -1.39
N ILE A 51 -5.22 12.49 -0.13
CA ILE A 51 -3.88 12.79 0.40
C ILE A 51 -2.76 12.11 -0.40
N THR A 52 -3.01 10.91 -0.93
CA THR A 52 -2.03 10.21 -1.78
C THR A 52 -1.96 10.82 -3.17
N LEU A 53 -3.09 11.26 -3.72
CA LEU A 53 -3.13 11.91 -5.04
C LEU A 53 -2.42 13.27 -5.00
N ILE A 54 -2.64 14.04 -3.94
CA ILE A 54 -1.95 15.32 -3.71
C ILE A 54 -0.43 15.08 -3.67
N ALA A 55 0.03 14.13 -2.85
CA ALA A 55 1.46 13.80 -2.76
C ALA A 55 2.05 13.30 -4.09
N LEU A 56 1.28 12.56 -4.89
CA LEU A 56 1.69 12.12 -6.23
C LEU A 56 1.78 13.30 -7.21
N ASN A 57 0.85 14.25 -7.15
CA ASN A 57 0.85 15.43 -7.99
C ASN A 57 2.05 16.35 -7.67
N ASP A 58 2.31 16.60 -6.39
CA ASP A 58 3.49 17.36 -5.94
C ASP A 58 4.79 16.70 -6.40
N HIS A 59 4.83 15.37 -6.39
CA HIS A 59 5.97 14.61 -6.88
C HIS A 59 6.13 14.70 -8.40
N LEU A 60 5.01 14.67 -9.14
CA LEU A 60 5.01 14.85 -10.60
C LEU A 60 5.52 16.24 -11.00
N GLN A 61 5.14 17.29 -10.26
CA GLN A 61 5.65 18.65 -10.48
C GLN A 61 7.18 18.73 -10.30
N LYS A 62 7.72 18.14 -9.22
CA LYS A 62 9.17 18.07 -9.01
C LYS A 62 9.91 17.35 -10.14
N ILE A 63 9.32 16.26 -10.65
CA ILE A 63 9.88 15.57 -11.82
C ILE A 63 9.85 16.47 -13.07
N SER A 64 8.79 17.24 -13.27
CA SER A 64 8.70 18.18 -14.40
C SER A 64 9.78 19.26 -14.31
N GLU A 65 10.02 19.82 -13.12
CA GLU A 65 11.09 20.80 -12.88
C GLU A 65 12.48 20.20 -13.12
N GLU A 66 12.70 18.93 -12.72
CA GLU A 66 13.94 18.21 -13.03
C GLU A 66 14.10 18.01 -14.55
N LYS A 67 13.04 17.59 -15.25
CA LYS A 67 13.04 17.42 -16.71
C LYS A 67 13.44 18.71 -17.42
N GLU A 68 12.84 19.83 -17.04
CA GLU A 68 13.16 21.14 -17.61
C GLU A 68 14.61 21.54 -17.33
N ARG A 69 15.10 21.31 -16.10
CA ARG A 69 16.48 21.63 -15.70
C ARG A 69 17.53 20.82 -16.47
N TYR A 70 17.27 19.53 -16.71
CA TYR A 70 18.23 18.63 -17.36
C TYR A 70 18.06 18.57 -18.88
N GLY A 71 16.94 19.04 -19.43
CA GLY A 71 16.65 19.03 -20.86
C GLY A 71 16.87 17.65 -21.49
N GLU A 72 17.63 17.60 -22.58
CA GLU A 72 17.97 16.36 -23.30
C GLU A 72 18.78 15.35 -22.46
N GLY A 73 19.42 15.79 -21.37
CA GLY A 73 20.13 14.92 -20.43
C GLY A 73 19.22 14.15 -19.48
N TYR A 74 17.91 14.46 -19.47
CA TYR A 74 16.95 13.76 -18.62
C TYR A 74 16.58 12.40 -19.23
N ASN A 75 17.05 11.32 -18.60
CA ASN A 75 16.59 9.98 -18.95
C ASN A 75 15.18 9.76 -18.41
N ASP A 76 14.15 9.77 -19.26
CA ASP A 76 12.78 9.47 -18.84
C ASP A 76 12.48 7.96 -18.88
N CYS A 77 12.26 7.38 -17.70
CA CYS A 77 11.92 5.96 -17.57
C CYS A 77 10.44 5.73 -17.24
N ASP A 78 9.61 6.79 -17.21
CA ASP A 78 8.19 6.77 -16.81
C ASP A 78 7.95 6.23 -15.38
N LEU A 79 8.99 6.14 -14.54
CA LEU A 79 8.89 5.60 -13.19
C LEU A 79 8.43 6.67 -12.19
N VAL A 80 7.46 6.32 -11.34
CA VAL A 80 7.02 7.16 -10.22
C VAL A 80 8.14 7.31 -9.19
N CYS A 81 8.79 6.20 -8.83
CA CYS A 81 9.83 6.16 -7.79
C CYS A 81 11.19 5.81 -8.38
N ARG A 82 12.02 6.82 -8.67
CA ARG A 82 13.39 6.63 -9.16
C ARG A 82 14.41 6.59 -8.02
N PHE A 83 14.60 5.43 -7.42
CA PHE A 83 15.61 5.25 -6.37
C PHE A 83 16.78 4.40 -6.84
N ARG A 84 18.01 4.90 -6.68
CA ARG A 84 19.23 4.08 -6.83
C ARG A 84 19.23 2.92 -5.84
N SER A 85 18.81 3.18 -4.59
CA SER A 85 18.61 2.16 -3.57
C SER A 85 17.59 2.62 -2.54
N LEU A 86 16.34 2.16 -2.69
CA LEU A 86 15.27 2.44 -1.72
C LEU A 86 15.62 1.92 -0.32
N THR A 87 16.33 0.79 -0.22
CA THR A 87 16.78 0.25 1.08
C THR A 87 17.73 1.23 1.79
N GLN A 88 18.70 1.81 1.07
CA GLN A 88 19.65 2.76 1.68
C GLN A 88 18.97 4.09 2.03
N LEU A 89 18.09 4.58 1.16
CA LEU A 89 17.28 5.76 1.46
C LEU A 89 16.45 5.55 2.73
N TRP A 90 15.77 4.40 2.82
CA TRP A 90 14.96 4.05 3.99
C TRP A 90 15.79 4.02 5.29
N LYS A 91 16.95 3.36 5.28
CA LYS A 91 17.86 3.36 6.45
C LYS A 91 18.26 4.78 6.89
N LYS A 92 18.52 5.67 5.93
CA LYS A 92 18.83 7.08 6.23
C LYS A 92 17.64 7.81 6.84
N LEU A 93 16.43 7.58 6.33
CA LEU A 93 15.21 8.19 6.85
C LEU A 93 14.90 7.71 8.27
N ILE A 94 14.96 6.39 8.52
CA ILE A 94 14.71 5.82 9.85
C ILE A 94 15.72 6.33 10.88
N LYS A 95 17.01 6.41 10.52
CA LYS A 95 18.03 6.97 11.41
C LYS A 95 17.76 8.44 11.77
N LYS A 96 17.09 9.19 10.89
CA LYS A 96 16.74 10.62 11.12
C LYS A 96 15.42 10.81 11.85
N SER A 97 14.53 9.83 11.85
CA SER A 97 13.16 10.01 12.35
C SER A 97 12.95 9.65 13.82
N GLU A 98 14.02 9.28 14.55
CA GLU A 98 13.98 8.94 15.99
C GLU A 98 12.97 7.82 16.34
N VAL A 99 12.59 7.00 15.35
CA VAL A 99 11.69 5.87 15.53
C VAL A 99 12.49 4.56 15.68
N PRO A 100 11.89 3.50 16.24
CA PRO A 100 12.49 2.17 16.24
C PRO A 100 12.91 1.73 14.83
N ASP A 101 13.96 0.92 14.73
CA ASP A 101 14.41 0.41 13.44
C ASP A 101 13.34 -0.52 12.84
N ILE A 102 12.67 -0.02 11.79
CA ILE A 102 11.65 -0.75 11.06
C ILE A 102 12.09 -0.90 9.60
N ARG A 103 11.71 -2.01 8.98
CA ARG A 103 11.99 -2.27 7.57
C ARG A 103 10.95 -1.56 6.71
N PHE A 104 11.33 -1.25 5.47
CA PHE A 104 10.40 -0.64 4.51
C PHE A 104 9.12 -1.49 4.29
N HIS A 105 9.23 -2.82 4.38
CA HIS A 105 8.08 -3.70 4.25
C HIS A 105 7.09 -3.58 5.42
N ASP A 106 7.54 -3.10 6.59
CA ASP A 106 6.71 -2.98 7.77
C ASP A 106 5.64 -1.89 7.59
N LEU A 107 5.83 -0.90 6.70
CA LEU A 107 4.78 0.03 6.29
C LEU A 107 3.53 -0.68 5.72
N ARG A 108 3.75 -1.77 4.97
CA ARG A 108 2.65 -2.59 4.44
C ARG A 108 1.96 -3.35 5.57
N HIS A 109 2.71 -3.85 6.55
CA HIS A 109 2.14 -4.48 7.73
C HIS A 109 1.31 -3.49 8.54
N THR A 110 1.83 -2.28 8.79
CA THR A 110 1.10 -1.20 9.46
C THR A 110 -0.21 -0.88 8.74
N HIS A 111 -0.19 -0.73 7.41
CA HIS A 111 -1.40 -0.50 6.63
C HIS A 111 -2.45 -1.59 6.84
N ALA A 112 -2.05 -2.87 6.76
CA ALA A 112 -2.94 -4.00 6.96
C ALA A 112 -3.54 -4.03 8.38
N THR A 113 -2.68 -3.86 9.39
CA THR A 113 -3.06 -3.83 10.81
C THR A 113 -4.05 -2.71 11.09
N LEU A 114 -3.82 -1.50 10.57
CA LEU A 114 -4.72 -0.36 10.78
C LEU A 114 -6.09 -0.61 10.14
N MET A 115 -6.15 -1.15 8.92
CA MET A 115 -7.43 -1.46 8.27
C MET A 115 -8.21 -2.51 9.07
N LEU A 116 -7.53 -3.56 9.55
CA LEU A 116 -8.18 -4.61 10.34
C LEU A 116 -8.66 -4.09 11.70
N LYS A 117 -7.88 -3.23 12.35
CA LYS A 117 -8.30 -2.54 13.58
C LYS A 117 -9.51 -1.62 13.38
N GLN A 118 -9.70 -1.08 12.19
CA GLN A 118 -10.88 -0.30 11.80
C GLN A 118 -12.09 -1.19 11.47
N GLY A 119 -11.99 -2.51 11.63
CA GLY A 119 -13.05 -3.46 11.32
C GLY A 119 -13.23 -3.72 9.82
N ILE A 120 -12.29 -3.28 8.97
CA ILE A 120 -12.38 -3.55 7.52
C ILE A 120 -12.24 -5.05 7.28
N HIS A 121 -13.17 -5.59 6.50
CA HIS A 121 -13.27 -7.02 6.25
C HIS A 121 -11.93 -7.61 5.71
N PRO A 122 -11.41 -8.71 6.28
CA PRO A 122 -10.11 -9.29 5.89
C PRO A 122 -9.95 -9.60 4.41
N LYS A 123 -11.06 -9.93 3.71
CA LYS A 123 -11.08 -10.10 2.24
C LYS A 123 -10.62 -8.84 1.51
N ILE A 124 -11.13 -7.67 1.90
CA ILE A 124 -10.80 -6.37 1.28
C ILE A 124 -9.33 -6.05 1.54
N VAL A 125 -8.87 -6.23 2.77
CA VAL A 125 -7.46 -6.03 3.13
C VAL A 125 -6.56 -6.97 2.31
N SER A 126 -6.93 -8.25 2.22
CA SER A 126 -6.22 -9.26 1.44
C SER A 126 -6.09 -8.90 -0.05
N GLU A 127 -7.17 -8.39 -0.64
CA GLU A 127 -7.21 -7.97 -2.05
C GLU A 127 -6.35 -6.73 -2.27
N ARG A 128 -6.45 -5.70 -1.42
CA ARG A 128 -5.58 -4.51 -1.47
C ARG A 128 -4.11 -4.86 -1.33
N LEU A 129 -3.80 -5.87 -0.52
CA LEU A 129 -2.45 -6.39 -0.35
C LEU A 129 -2.00 -7.23 -1.56
N GLY A 130 -2.90 -7.83 -2.34
CA GLY A 130 -2.54 -8.78 -3.40
C GLY A 130 -2.07 -10.11 -2.84
N HIS A 131 -2.77 -10.63 -1.82
CA HIS A 131 -2.61 -11.99 -1.32
C HIS A 131 -3.51 -12.94 -2.09
N LYS A 132 -2.95 -14.07 -2.55
CA LYS A 132 -3.69 -15.10 -3.33
C LYS A 132 -4.84 -15.72 -2.54
N ARG A 133 -4.71 -15.79 -1.22
CA ARG A 133 -5.71 -16.35 -0.31
C ARG A 133 -5.88 -15.42 0.88
N VAL A 134 -7.13 -15.24 1.33
CA VAL A 134 -7.46 -14.46 2.53
C VAL A 134 -6.80 -15.04 3.78
N GLY A 135 -6.65 -16.38 3.84
CA GLY A 135 -5.97 -17.07 4.92
C GLY A 135 -4.60 -16.47 5.24
N ILE A 136 -3.80 -16.08 4.23
CA ILE A 136 -2.49 -15.43 4.46
C ILE A 136 -2.64 -14.16 5.31
N THR A 137 -3.65 -13.34 5.04
CA THR A 137 -3.94 -12.13 5.80
C THR A 137 -4.41 -12.47 7.20
N LEU A 138 -5.31 -13.43 7.35
CA LEU A 138 -5.79 -13.87 8.66
C LEU A 138 -4.66 -14.48 9.51
N ASP A 139 -3.86 -15.37 8.95
CA ASP A 139 -2.73 -16.00 9.63
C ASP A 139 -1.70 -14.95 10.09
N THR A 140 -1.47 -13.92 9.28
CA THR A 140 -0.48 -12.87 9.58
C THR A 140 -0.99 -11.85 10.61
N TYR A 141 -2.30 -11.56 10.63
CA TYR A 141 -2.85 -10.40 11.35
C TYR A 141 -4.00 -10.73 12.31
N SER A 142 -4.38 -12.00 12.50
CA SER A 142 -5.46 -12.40 13.41
C SER A 142 -5.27 -11.88 14.84
N HIS A 143 -4.02 -11.81 15.31
CA HIS A 143 -3.66 -11.33 16.65
C HIS A 143 -3.89 -9.83 16.87
N VAL A 144 -3.97 -9.01 15.82
CA VAL A 144 -4.14 -7.55 15.97
C VAL A 144 -5.59 -7.10 16.11
N VAL A 145 -6.52 -8.04 16.13
CA VAL A 145 -7.95 -7.77 16.31
C VAL A 145 -8.47 -8.44 17.60
N PRO A 146 -7.92 -8.09 18.79
CA PRO A 146 -8.49 -8.52 20.06
C PRO A 146 -9.90 -7.91 20.23
N GLY A 147 -10.80 -8.65 20.90
CA GLY A 147 -12.18 -8.19 21.15
C GLY A 147 -13.13 -8.29 19.95
N LEU A 148 -12.73 -8.93 18.84
CA LEU A 148 -13.59 -9.13 17.67
C LEU A 148 -14.84 -9.96 18.00
N GLN A 149 -14.71 -10.96 18.87
CA GLN A 149 -15.85 -11.75 19.32
C GLN A 149 -16.82 -10.93 20.18
N GLU A 150 -16.31 -10.20 21.17
CA GLU A 150 -17.13 -9.34 22.04
C GLU A 150 -17.85 -8.28 21.21
N THR A 151 -17.12 -7.58 20.33
CA THR A 151 -17.69 -6.57 19.42
C THR A 151 -18.74 -7.19 18.49
N ALA A 152 -18.50 -8.39 17.95
CA ALA A 152 -19.45 -9.06 17.06
C ALA A 152 -20.72 -9.49 17.81
N VAL A 153 -20.60 -9.99 19.04
CA VAL A 153 -21.75 -10.34 19.89
C VAL A 153 -22.54 -9.09 20.25
N ASP A 154 -21.86 -8.01 20.64
CA ASP A 154 -22.50 -6.74 20.99
C ASP A 154 -23.21 -6.12 19.79
N GLN A 155 -22.59 -6.11 18.60
CA GLN A 155 -23.22 -5.62 17.38
C GLN A 155 -24.45 -6.46 17.00
N PHE A 156 -24.32 -7.80 17.02
CA PHE A 156 -25.42 -8.71 16.74
C PHE A 156 -26.60 -8.50 17.71
N ALA A 157 -26.31 -8.40 19.01
CA ALA A 157 -27.33 -8.17 20.02
C ALA A 157 -28.00 -6.81 19.87
N ASN A 158 -27.22 -5.75 19.62
CA ASN A 158 -27.75 -4.40 19.41
C ASN A 158 -28.63 -4.31 18.15
N GLU A 159 -28.29 -5.04 17.08
CA GLU A 159 -29.03 -5.01 15.81
C GLU A 159 -30.33 -5.83 15.89
N LEU A 160 -30.32 -6.97 16.59
CA LEU A 160 -31.52 -7.81 16.76
C LEU A 160 -32.48 -7.32 17.85
N PHE A 161 -31.95 -6.83 18.97
CA PHE A 161 -32.76 -6.51 20.16
C PHE A 161 -32.94 -5.01 20.39
N GLY A 162 -32.23 -4.16 19.64
CA GLY A 162 -32.16 -2.71 19.86
C GLY A 162 -31.49 -2.36 21.20
N LYS A 163 -31.11 -1.10 21.39
CA LYS A 163 -30.71 -0.58 22.71
C LYS A 163 -31.91 -0.52 23.66
N LYS A 164 -32.48 -1.66 24.05
CA LYS A 164 -33.44 -1.72 25.15
C LYS A 164 -32.75 -2.33 26.36
N ASN A 165 -32.50 -1.42 27.31
CA ASN A 165 -32.06 -1.66 28.67
C ASN A 165 -32.63 -2.97 29.23
N PHE A 166 -31.78 -3.98 29.38
CA PHE A 166 -31.97 -4.97 30.43
C PHE A 166 -31.58 -4.27 31.74
N ARG A 167 -32.59 -3.69 32.40
CA ARG A 167 -32.54 -3.34 33.82
C ARG A 167 -32.83 -4.58 34.65
#